data_AF-A0A2G5D6B4-F1
#
_entry.id   AF-A0A2G5D6B4-F1
#
_cell.length_a   1.000
_cell.length_b   1.000
_cell.length_c   1.000
_cell.angle_alpha   90.00
_cell.angle_beta   90.00
_cell.angle_gamma   90.00
#
_symmetry.space_group_name_H-M   'P 1'
#
loop_
_entity.id
_entity.type
_entity.pdbx_description
1 polymer ?
#
loop_
_entity_poly.entity_id
_entity_poly.type
_entity_poly.pdbx_seq_one_letter_code
_entity_poly.pdbx_strand_id
1 'polypeptide(L)'
;MASKSSNLSPAFAYTVVYVKDVAKSVAFYAKAFGYNVRRLDESHRWGELESGQTTIAFTSIHQHETDEVTGSVQMPKTNSERNSVEVCFAYSDVDAAYKVFSFFYLMSNYFFIFIFANL
;
A
#
# COMPACT_ATOMS: atom_id res chain seq x y z
N MET A 1 -12.19 9.69 -34.28
CA MET A 1 -11.02 9.76 -33.39
C MET A 1 -10.89 8.40 -32.72
N ALA A 2 -9.81 7.66 -32.99
CA ALA A 2 -9.58 6.37 -32.35
C ALA A 2 -9.44 6.58 -30.84
N SER A 3 -10.17 5.81 -30.03
CA SER A 3 -9.94 5.78 -28.59
C SER A 3 -8.50 5.32 -28.39
N LYS A 4 -7.67 6.20 -27.81
CA LYS A 4 -6.34 5.81 -27.37
C LYS A 4 -6.59 4.79 -26.27
N SER A 5 -6.46 3.49 -26.56
CA SER A 5 -6.44 2.48 -25.53
C SER A 5 -5.24 2.80 -24.66
N SER A 6 -5.48 3.44 -23.51
CA SER A 6 -4.48 3.60 -22.48
C SER A 6 -3.96 2.21 -22.17
N ASN A 7 -2.69 1.93 -22.49
CA ASN A 7 -2.06 0.68 -22.05
C ASN A 7 -2.05 0.71 -20.51
N LEU A 8 -3.01 0.01 -19.90
CA LEU A 8 -3.17 -0.10 -18.44
C LEU A 8 -2.18 -1.13 -17.87
N SER A 9 -0.91 -1.03 -18.23
CA SER A 9 0.14 -1.86 -17.64
C SER A 9 0.70 -1.09 -16.44
N PRO A 10 0.35 -1.46 -15.19
CA PRO A 10 0.89 -0.79 -14.02
C PRO A 10 2.35 -1.18 -13.78
N ALA A 11 3.09 -0.27 -13.15
CA ALA A 11 4.34 -0.62 -12.50
C ALA A 11 4.06 -1.20 -11.11
N PHE A 12 4.79 -2.26 -10.73
CA PHE A 12 4.76 -2.73 -9.34
C PHE A 12 5.57 -1.77 -8.46
N ALA A 13 4.86 -0.97 -7.65
CA ALA A 13 5.45 0.14 -6.94
C ALA A 13 6.18 -0.34 -5.68
N TYR A 14 5.44 -0.96 -4.77
CA TYR A 14 5.96 -1.46 -3.49
C TYR A 14 5.00 -2.43 -2.81
N THR A 15 5.53 -3.17 -1.84
CA THR A 15 4.77 -3.95 -0.86
C THR A 15 4.78 -3.20 0.47
N VAL A 16 3.64 -3.09 1.15
CA VAL A 16 3.57 -2.54 2.52
C VAL A 16 3.35 -3.68 3.50
N VAL A 17 4.13 -3.71 4.58
CA VAL A 17 3.96 -4.65 5.69
C VAL A 17 3.53 -3.87 6.93
N TYR A 18 2.43 -4.28 7.53
CA TYR A 18 1.97 -3.71 8.79
C TYR A 18 2.74 -4.31 9.97
N VAL A 19 3.41 -3.46 10.75
CA VAL A 19 4.27 -3.87 11.87
C VAL A 19 3.95 -3.12 13.15
N LYS A 20 4.36 -3.66 14.30
CA LYS A 20 4.17 -2.98 15.60
C LYS A 20 5.14 -1.82 15.82
N ASP A 21 6.34 -1.91 15.25
CA ASP A 21 7.41 -0.93 15.42
C ASP A 21 8.20 -0.81 14.12
N VAL A 22 7.97 0.28 13.40
CA VAL A 22 8.54 0.49 12.06
C VAL A 22 10.05 0.56 12.11
N ALA A 23 10.63 1.31 13.04
CA ALA A 23 12.08 1.49 13.13
C ALA A 23 12.79 0.17 13.44
N LYS A 24 12.25 -0.64 14.38
CA LYS A 24 12.80 -1.97 14.68
C LYS A 24 12.67 -2.92 13.50
N SER A 25 11.53 -2.92 12.81
CA SER A 25 11.35 -3.75 11.62
C SER A 25 12.33 -3.37 10.52
N VAL A 26 12.44 -2.08 10.18
CA VAL A 26 13.41 -1.58 9.18
C VAL A 26 14.82 -2.03 9.53
N ALA A 27 15.27 -1.82 10.78
CA ALA A 27 16.60 -2.22 11.22
C ALA A 27 16.81 -3.74 11.15
N PHE A 28 15.81 -4.53 11.53
CA PHE A 28 15.87 -5.99 11.48
C PHE A 28 16.00 -6.50 10.04
N TYR A 29 15.09 -6.10 9.15
CA TYR A 29 15.06 -6.58 7.77
C TYR A 29 16.26 -6.06 6.95
N ALA A 30 16.69 -4.82 7.17
CA ALA A 30 17.92 -4.29 6.58
C ALA A 30 19.13 -5.15 6.95
N LYS A 31 19.28 -5.48 8.24
CA LYS A 31 20.40 -6.29 8.73
C LYS A 31 20.32 -7.76 8.30
N ALA A 32 19.14 -8.37 8.38
CA ALA A 32 18.95 -9.79 8.12
C ALA A 32 19.17 -10.15 6.64
N PHE A 33 18.78 -9.26 5.73
CA PHE A 33 18.82 -9.50 4.29
C PHE A 33 19.83 -8.63 3.54
N GLY A 34 20.52 -7.72 4.22
CA GLY A 34 21.52 -6.83 3.62
C GLY A 34 20.91 -5.71 2.77
N TYR A 35 19.68 -5.28 3.06
CA TYR A 35 19.04 -4.19 2.34
C TYR A 35 19.48 -2.82 2.83
N ASN A 36 19.53 -1.85 1.91
CA ASN A 36 19.69 -0.45 2.26
C ASN A 36 18.36 0.12 2.76
N VAL A 37 18.44 0.97 3.78
CA VAL A 37 17.31 1.78 4.23
C VAL A 37 17.17 2.96 3.27
N ARG A 38 16.10 2.97 2.49
CA ARG A 38 15.78 4.05 1.55
C ARG A 38 15.25 5.28 2.27
N ARG A 39 14.35 5.04 3.24
CA ARG A 39 13.69 6.08 4.03
C ARG A 39 13.30 5.51 5.39
N LEU A 40 13.42 6.33 6.41
CA LEU A 40 12.74 6.14 7.69
C LEU A 40 12.26 7.51 8.13
N ASP A 41 10.95 7.67 8.27
CA ASP A 41 10.35 8.94 8.67
C ASP A 41 10.61 9.23 10.15
N GLU A 42 10.81 10.50 10.52
CA GLU A 42 11.11 10.90 11.92
C GLU A 42 9.98 10.54 12.89
N SER A 43 8.73 10.48 12.41
CA SER A 43 7.59 10.02 13.22
C SER A 43 7.57 8.51 13.44
N HIS A 44 8.49 7.77 12.81
CA HIS A 44 8.54 6.31 12.77
C HIS A 44 7.19 5.66 12.36
N ARG A 45 6.36 6.39 11.61
CA ARG A 45 5.11 5.85 11.06
C ARG A 45 5.32 5.18 9.70
N TRP A 46 6.45 5.44 9.05
CA TRP A 46 6.77 4.93 7.73
C TRP A 46 8.27 4.65 7.56
N GLY A 47 8.60 3.53 6.91
CA GLY A 47 9.97 3.17 6.57
C GLY A 47 10.03 2.31 5.32
N GLU A 48 11.12 2.39 4.56
CA GLU A 48 11.30 1.73 3.27
C GLU A 48 12.68 1.10 3.14
N LEU A 49 12.73 -0.11 2.59
CA LEU A 49 13.93 -0.81 2.18
C LEU A 49 14.03 -0.91 0.66
N GLU A 50 15.24 -0.78 0.14
CA GLU A 50 15.52 -1.02 -1.27
C GLU A 50 15.57 -2.54 -1.54
N SER A 51 14.69 -3.04 -2.42
CA SER A 51 14.64 -4.46 -2.81
C SER A 51 14.86 -4.67 -4.32
N GLY A 52 15.58 -3.76 -4.98
CA GLY A 52 15.84 -3.78 -6.42
C GLY A 52 14.90 -2.86 -7.19
N GLN A 53 14.04 -3.42 -8.05
CA GLN A 53 13.11 -2.62 -8.89
C GLN A 53 11.93 -2.02 -8.10
N THR A 54 11.70 -2.49 -6.87
CA THR A 54 10.59 -2.09 -6.00
C THR A 54 11.08 -1.95 -4.56
N THR A 55 10.24 -1.46 -3.66
CA THR A 55 10.56 -1.29 -2.24
C THR A 55 9.68 -2.15 -1.33
N ILE A 56 10.23 -2.49 -0.17
CA ILE A 56 9.46 -3.03 0.96
C ILE A 56 9.23 -1.88 1.93
N ALA A 57 7.98 -1.48 2.06
CA ALA A 57 7.54 -0.45 2.99
C ALA A 57 7.00 -1.07 4.28
N PHE A 58 7.15 -0.34 5.38
CA PHE A 58 6.68 -0.70 6.70
C PHE A 58 5.86 0.45 7.27
N THR A 59 4.69 0.12 7.80
CA THR A 59 3.82 1.09 8.50
C THR A 59 3.25 0.46 9.76
N SER A 60 2.89 1.29 10.74
CA SER A 60 2.32 0.80 12.00
C SER A 60 0.98 0.10 11.77
N ILE A 61 0.77 -1.06 12.42
CA ILE A 61 -0.55 -1.75 12.48
C ILE A 61 -1.62 -0.80 13.04
N HIS A 62 -1.25 0.04 14.01
CA HIS A 62 -2.14 1.01 14.63
C HIS A 62 -1.68 2.43 14.31
N GLN A 63 -2.54 3.18 13.62
CA GLN A 63 -2.40 4.62 13.44
C GLN A 63 -3.60 5.28 14.13
N HIS A 64 -3.31 6.19 15.07
CA HIS A 64 -4.32 6.90 15.87
C HIS A 64 -5.38 7.62 15.03
N GLU A 65 -5.07 8.01 13.79
CA GLU A 65 -5.99 8.65 12.83
C GLU A 65 -7.15 7.74 12.38
N THR A 66 -7.06 6.43 12.62
CA THR A 66 -8.10 5.46 12.27
C THR A 66 -8.94 4.97 13.43
N ASP A 67 -8.67 5.42 14.66
CA ASP A 67 -9.37 4.90 15.84
C ASP A 67 -10.83 5.38 15.88
N GLU A 68 -11.14 6.59 15.39
CA GLU A 68 -12.52 7.03 15.18
C GLU A 68 -12.62 8.08 14.06
N VAL A 69 -12.77 7.64 12.80
CA VAL A 69 -13.32 8.54 11.76
C VAL A 69 -14.83 8.61 11.98
N THR A 70 -15.25 9.59 12.78
CA THR A 70 -16.65 9.98 12.95
C THR A 70 -17.20 10.51 11.62
N GLY A 71 -17.97 9.68 10.91
CA GLY A 71 -18.78 10.12 9.78
C GLY A 71 -18.84 9.17 8.59
N SER A 72 -19.66 8.11 8.73
CA SER A 72 -20.32 7.36 7.64
C SER A 72 -19.47 6.73 6.53
N VAL A 73 -19.09 5.45 6.72
CA VAL A 73 -19.67 4.23 6.11
C VAL A 73 -19.17 3.08 7.00
N GLN A 74 -20.09 2.32 7.61
CA GLN A 74 -19.67 1.19 8.45
C GLN A 74 -19.26 0.02 7.56
N MET A 75 -17.95 -0.24 7.49
CA MET A 75 -17.46 -1.54 7.07
C MET A 75 -17.83 -2.60 8.13
N PRO A 76 -18.14 -3.84 7.74
CA PRO A 76 -18.37 -4.91 8.70
C PRO A 76 -17.17 -4.99 9.65
N LYS A 77 -17.40 -4.88 10.95
CA LYS A 77 -16.38 -5.10 11.98
C LYS A 77 -15.94 -6.56 11.92
N THR A 78 -15.00 -6.89 11.04
CA THR A 78 -14.13 -8.01 11.32
C THR A 78 -13.21 -7.53 12.44
N ASN A 79 -13.18 -8.27 13.54
CA ASN A 79 -12.20 -8.11 14.63
C ASN A 79 -10.76 -8.39 14.16
N SER A 80 -10.47 -8.19 12.87
CA SER A 80 -9.19 -8.44 12.26
C SER A 80 -8.41 -7.14 12.27
N GLU A 81 -7.35 -7.12 13.05
CA GLU A 81 -6.15 -6.33 12.78
C GLU A 81 -5.94 -6.28 11.24
N ARG A 82 -5.57 -5.11 10.70
CA ARG A 82 -5.40 -4.88 9.26
C ARG A 82 -4.74 -6.08 8.57
N ASN A 83 -5.14 -6.39 7.33
CA ASN A 83 -4.45 -7.40 6.51
C ASN A 83 -2.93 -7.18 6.61
N SER A 84 -2.17 -8.24 6.86
CA SER A 84 -0.76 -8.11 7.26
C SER A 84 0.13 -7.48 6.19
N VAL A 85 -0.31 -7.48 4.93
CA VAL A 85 0.45 -7.00 3.77
C VAL A 85 -0.47 -6.34 2.74
N GLU A 86 0.02 -5.29 2.08
CA GLU A 86 -0.58 -4.68 0.89
C GLU A 86 0.40 -4.71 -0.29
N VAL A 87 -0.15 -4.77 -1.50
CA VAL A 87 0.60 -4.74 -2.76
C VAL A 87 0.12 -3.54 -3.56
N CYS A 88 1.04 -2.66 -3.94
CA CYS A 88 0.72 -1.39 -4.58
C CYS A 88 1.17 -1.36 -6.03
N PHE A 89 0.27 -0.89 -6.90
CA PHE A 89 0.49 -0.77 -8.34
C PHE A 89 0.32 0.69 -8.76
N ALA A 90 1.31 1.23 -9.45
CA ALA A 90 1.30 2.60 -9.95
C ALA A 90 0.80 2.62 -11.41
N TYR A 91 -0.26 3.39 -11.65
CA TYR A 91 -0.83 3.59 -12.98
C TYR A 91 -0.48 4.98 -13.49
N SER A 92 -0.19 5.10 -14.78
CA SER A 92 -0.01 6.39 -15.46
C SER A 92 -1.34 7.13 -15.71
N ASP A 93 -2.44 6.38 -15.79
CA ASP A 93 -3.80 6.89 -15.95
C ASP A 93 -4.72 6.26 -14.89
N VAL A 94 -4.87 6.95 -13.76
CA VAL A 94 -5.67 6.46 -12.63
C VAL A 94 -7.16 6.47 -12.93
N ASP A 95 -7.66 7.42 -13.72
CA ASP A 95 -9.06 7.50 -14.09
C ASP A 95 -9.47 6.32 -14.99
N ALA A 96 -8.62 5.97 -15.96
CA ALA A 96 -8.82 4.80 -16.80
C ALA A 96 -8.70 3.50 -15.99
N ALA A 97 -7.73 3.41 -15.08
CA ALA A 97 -7.59 2.27 -14.18
C ALA A 97 -8.83 2.09 -13.29
N TYR A 98 -9.30 3.17 -12.65
CA TYR A 98 -10.45 3.16 -11.75
C TYR A 98 -11.72 2.65 -12.42
N LYS A 99 -11.98 3.03 -13.69
CA LYS A 99 -13.12 2.54 -14.46
C LYS A 99 -13.09 1.02 -14.66
N VAL A 100 -11.91 0.43 -14.81
CA VAL A 100 -11.74 -1.03 -14.89
C VAL A 100 -11.94 -1.69 -13.53
N PHE A 101 -11.39 -1.10 -12.46
CA PHE A 101 -11.44 -1.66 -11.12
C PHE A 101 -12.77 -1.49 -10.39
N SER A 102 -13.56 -0.45 -10.69
CA SER A 102 -14.92 -0.30 -10.18
C SER A 102 -15.79 -1.53 -10.50
N PHE A 103 -15.46 -2.26 -11.57
CA PHE A 103 -16.10 -3.52 -11.93
C PHE A 103 -15.62 -4.70 -11.07
N PHE A 104 -14.33 -4.73 -10.71
CA PHE A 104 -13.70 -5.79 -9.90
C PHE A 104 -13.94 -5.67 -8.39
N TYR A 105 -14.03 -4.45 -7.85
CA TYR A 105 -14.30 -4.22 -6.41
C TYR A 105 -15.68 -4.76 -5.99
N LEU A 106 -16.62 -4.87 -6.94
CA LEU A 106 -17.92 -5.52 -6.71
C LEU A 106 -17.83 -7.05 -6.54
N MET A 107 -16.68 -7.68 -6.86
CA MET A 107 -16.52 -9.13 -6.96
C MET A 107 -15.63 -9.78 -5.89
N SER A 108 -14.87 -9.02 -5.08
CA SER A 108 -13.93 -9.62 -4.11
C SER A 108 -13.85 -8.86 -2.78
N ASN A 109 -14.02 -9.57 -1.67
CA ASN A 109 -13.95 -9.04 -0.29
C ASN A 109 -12.58 -9.25 0.40
N TYR A 110 -11.55 -9.71 -0.33
CA TYR A 110 -10.33 -10.26 0.32
C TYR A 110 -9.00 -9.71 -0.21
N PHE A 111 -9.00 -8.70 -1.09
CA PHE A 111 -7.77 -8.10 -1.60
C PHE A 111 -7.93 -6.58 -1.74
N PHE A 112 -7.19 -5.80 -0.96
CA PHE A 112 -7.10 -4.35 -1.12
C PHE A 112 -5.95 -4.04 -2.07
N ILE A 113 -6.28 -3.55 -3.27
CA ILE A 113 -5.32 -2.99 -4.22
C ILE A 113 -5.38 -1.47 -4.03
N PHE A 114 -4.30 -0.88 -3.56
CA PHE A 114 -4.16 0.58 -3.55
C PHE A 114 -3.57 1.04 -4.88
N ILE A 115 -4.31 1.92 -5.54
CA ILE A 115 -3.93 2.58 -6.79
C ILE A 115 -3.41 3.96 -6.40
N PHE A 116 -2.11 4.20 -6.58
CA PHE A 116 -1.54 5.53 -6.45
C PHE A 116 -1.31 6.11 -7.85
N ALA A 117 -1.76 7.35 -8.06
CA ALA A 117 -1.28 8.17 -9.17
C ALA A 117 0.15 8.59 -8.85
N ASN A 118 1.04 8.59 -9.85
CA ASN A 118 2.38 9.16 -9.70
C ASN A 118 2.28 10.55 -9.04
N LEU A 119 2.91 10.71 -7.87
CA LEU A 119 3.33 12.00 -7.30
C LEU A 119 4.66 12.39 -7.95
#